data_AF-M9R9M6-F1
#
_entry.id   AF-M9R9M6-F1
#
_cell.length_a   1.000
_cell.length_b   1.000
_cell.length_c   1.000
_cell.angle_alpha   90.00
_cell.angle_beta   90.00
_cell.angle_gamma   90.00
#
_symmetry.space_group_name_H-M   'P 1'
#
loop_
_entity.id
_entity.type
_entity.pdbx_description
1 polymer ?
#
loop_
_entity_poly.entity_id
_entity_poly.type
_entity_poly.pdbx_seq_one_letter_code
_entity_poly.pdbx_strand_id
1 'polypeptide(L)'
;MRHAAYLSTSRHGIFYFRLPIPTRLHPNRNCTDMKLSLGTRCPKVAAHLSRRLIVAGQLLLAPPTVQAMKYTDIRRHVQNHFRKRLASFKKHVATAGPISDDRVRGLQAVIRAAESDQETFVSTPT
;
A
#
# COMPACT_ATOMS: atom_id res chain seq x y z
N MET A 1 11.93 -10.32 12.15
CA MET A 1 10.70 -9.74 11.58
C MET A 1 10.51 -10.30 10.17
N ARG A 2 9.42 -11.01 9.89
CA ARG A 2 9.07 -11.41 8.52
C ARG A 2 8.67 -10.13 7.77
N HIS A 3 9.55 -9.59 6.94
CA HIS A 3 9.19 -8.42 6.12
C HIS A 3 7.98 -8.82 5.27
N ALA A 4 6.89 -8.04 5.33
CA ALA A 4 5.79 -8.21 4.38
C ALA A 4 6.39 -8.26 2.97
N ALA A 5 5.89 -9.13 2.09
CA ALA A 5 6.53 -9.50 0.81
C ALA A 5 7.04 -8.31 -0.03
N TYR A 6 6.43 -7.13 0.14
CA TYR A 6 6.71 -5.89 -0.58
C TYR A 6 7.52 -4.85 0.21
N LEU A 7 8.18 -5.23 1.31
CA LEU A 7 8.99 -4.31 2.11
C LEU A 7 10.47 -4.71 2.12
N SER A 8 11.32 -3.69 2.11
CA SER A 8 12.75 -3.81 2.40
C SER A 8 13.17 -2.66 3.31
N THR A 9 14.27 -2.81 4.04
CA THR A 9 14.83 -1.77 4.92
C THR A 9 16.19 -1.32 4.41
N SER A 10 16.52 -0.04 4.62
CA SER A 10 17.90 0.44 4.44
C SER A 10 18.76 0.16 5.67
N ARG A 11 20.08 0.36 5.52
CA ARG A 11 21.05 0.38 6.64
C ARG A 11 20.69 1.37 7.76
N HIS A 12 19.88 2.38 7.47
CA HIS A 12 19.44 3.40 8.44
C HIS A 12 18.02 3.15 8.97
N GLY A 13 17.48 1.94 8.77
CA GLY A 13 16.16 1.54 9.26
C GLY A 13 14.97 2.15 8.53
N ILE A 14 15.18 2.81 7.37
CA ILE A 14 14.08 3.38 6.58
C ILE A 14 13.46 2.28 5.72
N PHE A 15 12.13 2.15 5.79
CA PHE A 15 11.40 1.20 4.97
C PHE A 15 11.21 1.69 3.52
N TYR A 16 11.38 0.76 2.59
CA TYR A 16 11.12 0.90 1.16
C TYR A 16 10.04 -0.09 0.75
N PHE A 17 9.07 0.40 -0.02
CA PHE A 17 8.11 -0.42 -0.73
C PHE A 17 8.72 -0.95 -2.03
N ARG A 18 8.47 -2.22 -2.33
CA ARG A 18 8.87 -2.93 -3.55
C ARG A 18 7.61 -3.24 -4.35
N LEU A 19 7.46 -2.59 -5.50
CA LEU A 19 6.42 -2.95 -6.46
C LEU A 19 7.01 -3.91 -7.50
N PRO A 20 6.53 -5.16 -7.59
CA PRO A 20 6.93 -6.05 -8.68
C PRO A 20 6.40 -5.51 -10.01
N ILE A 21 7.28 -5.41 -11.00
CA ILE A 21 6.91 -5.11 -12.37
C ILE A 21 6.69 -6.44 -13.08
N PRO A 22 5.49 -6.70 -13.65
CA PRO A 22 5.22 -7.90 -14.43
C PRO A 22 6.28 -8.12 -15.51
N THR A 23 6.76 -9.35 -15.65
CA THR A 23 7.80 -9.72 -16.63
C THR A 23 7.46 -9.30 -18.05
N ARG A 24 6.18 -9.37 -18.43
CA ARG A 24 5.66 -8.90 -19.73
C ARG A 24 5.93 -7.42 -20.03
N LEU A 25 6.14 -6.59 -19.01
CA LEU A 25 6.43 -5.16 -19.14
C LEU A 25 7.93 -4.85 -19.12
N HIS A 26 8.78 -5.86 -18.88
CA HIS A 26 10.22 -5.70 -18.87
C HIS A 26 10.80 -6.06 -20.25
N PRO A 27 11.72 -5.26 -20.83
CA PRO A 27 12.27 -5.52 -22.16
C PRO A 27 12.89 -6.92 -22.28
N ASN A 28 13.60 -7.35 -21.24
CA ASN A 28 14.26 -8.67 -21.19
C ASN A 28 13.41 -9.75 -20.49
N ARG A 29 12.11 -9.52 -20.25
CA ARG A 29 11.22 -10.44 -19.50
C ARG A 29 11.66 -10.82 -18.08
N ASN A 30 12.53 -10.03 -17.47
CA ASN A 30 13.02 -10.25 -16.11
C ASN A 30 12.00 -9.78 -15.06
N CYS A 31 11.90 -10.52 -13.97
CA CYS A 31 11.17 -10.07 -12.79
C CYS A 31 12.02 -9.02 -12.08
N THR A 32 11.53 -7.78 -12.04
CA THR A 32 12.24 -6.68 -11.38
C THR A 32 11.29 -5.91 -10.49
N ASP A 33 11.83 -5.38 -9.40
CA ASP A 33 11.06 -4.53 -8.50
C ASP A 33 11.43 -3.07 -8.69
N MET A 34 10.43 -2.21 -8.53
CA MET A 34 10.61 -0.79 -8.32
C MET A 34 10.61 -0.47 -6.83
N LYS A 35 11.66 0.19 -6.34
CA LYS A 35 11.77 0.61 -4.94
C LYS A 35 11.28 2.04 -4.75
N LEU A 36 10.49 2.26 -3.70
CA LEU A 36 10.03 3.57 -3.27
C LEU A 36 10.28 3.72 -1.76
N SER A 37 10.99 4.77 -1.35
CA SER A 37 11.15 5.08 0.08
C SER A 37 9.80 5.48 0.68
N LEU A 38 9.42 4.84 1.78
CA LEU A 38 8.26 5.23 2.58
C LEU A 38 8.58 6.36 3.56
N GLY A 39 9.88 6.62 3.80
CA GLY A 39 10.34 7.66 4.71
C GLY A 39 9.86 7.46 6.14
N THR A 40 9.73 6.21 6.59
CA THR A 40 9.35 5.86 7.96
C THR A 40 10.26 4.75 8.48
N ARG A 41 10.54 4.79 9.79
CA ARG A 41 11.19 3.70 10.55
C ARG A 41 10.19 2.82 11.29
N CYS A 42 8.90 3.18 11.30
CA CYS A 42 7.87 2.44 12.01
C CYS A 42 7.37 1.24 11.17
N PRO A 43 7.56 -0.02 11.61
CA PRO A 43 7.15 -1.18 10.85
C PRO A 43 5.63 -1.25 10.61
N LYS A 44 4.81 -0.85 11.60
CA LYS A 44 3.34 -0.84 11.48
C LYS A 44 2.88 0.11 10.37
N VAL A 45 3.42 1.33 10.35
CA VAL A 45 3.13 2.33 9.31
C VAL A 45 3.61 1.82 7.94
N ALA A 46 4.81 1.26 7.87
CA ALA A 46 5.35 0.71 6.63
C ALA A 46 4.47 -0.41 6.05
N ALA A 47 3.98 -1.33 6.90
CA ALA A 47 3.10 -2.43 6.49
C ALA A 47 1.71 -1.93 6.02
N HIS A 48 1.16 -0.91 6.69
CA HIS A 48 -0.10 -0.32 6.25
C HIS A 48 0.05 0.41 4.91
N LEU A 49 1.13 1.18 4.74
CA LEU A 49 1.44 1.85 3.49
C LEU A 49 1.67 0.84 2.36
N SER A 50 2.45 -0.22 2.58
CA SER A 50 2.75 -1.20 1.52
C SER A 50 1.49 -1.90 1.00
N ARG A 51 0.55 -2.28 1.89
CA ARG A 51 -0.73 -2.88 1.50
C ARG A 51 -1.60 -1.94 0.66
N ARG A 52 -1.63 -0.65 0.97
CA ARG A 52 -2.39 0.33 0.18
C ARG A 52 -1.74 0.60 -1.17
N LEU A 53 -0.40 0.65 -1.19
CA LEU A 53 0.37 0.91 -2.40
C LEU A 53 0.35 -0.26 -3.37
N ILE A 54 0.34 -1.51 -2.91
CA ILE A 54 0.28 -2.68 -3.81
C ILE A 54 -1.04 -2.72 -4.58
N VAL A 55 -2.18 -2.50 -3.90
CA VAL A 55 -3.50 -2.45 -4.55
C VAL A 55 -3.55 -1.33 -5.59
N ALA A 56 -3.09 -0.13 -5.22
CA ALA A 56 -3.02 1.00 -6.15
C ALA A 56 -2.07 0.73 -7.32
N GLY A 57 -0.94 0.06 -7.08
CA GLY A 57 0.05 -0.28 -8.11
C GLY A 57 -0.45 -1.32 -9.11
N GLN A 58 -1.18 -2.33 -8.64
CA GLN A 58 -1.83 -3.30 -9.51
C GLN A 58 -2.84 -2.63 -10.44
N LEU A 59 -3.69 -1.75 -9.90
CA LEU A 59 -4.65 -0.99 -10.69
C LEU A 59 -3.95 -0.03 -11.67
N LEU A 60 -2.82 0.56 -11.27
CA LEU A 60 -2.05 1.48 -12.12
C LEU A 60 -1.38 0.77 -13.31
N LEU A 61 -0.99 -0.49 -13.16
CA LEU A 61 -0.32 -1.28 -14.20
C LEU A 61 -1.30 -2.06 -15.11
N ALA A 62 -2.59 -2.11 -14.76
CA ALA A 62 -3.59 -2.87 -15.51
C ALA A 62 -3.95 -2.26 -16.89
N PRO A 63 -4.11 -0.93 -17.06
CA PRO A 63 -4.62 -0.36 -18.31
C PRO A 63 -3.71 -0.64 -19.51
N PRO A 64 -4.27 -0.89 -20.71
CA PRO A 64 -3.49 -1.20 -21.91
C PRO A 64 -2.58 -0.05 -22.34
N THR A 65 -2.95 1.19 -22.03
CA THR A 65 -2.11 2.38 -22.25
C THR A 65 -0.77 2.27 -21.54
N VAL A 66 -0.75 1.79 -20.29
CA VAL A 66 0.48 1.59 -19.51
C VAL A 66 1.26 0.39 -20.03
N GLN A 67 0.58 -0.64 -20.53
CA GLN A 67 1.24 -1.81 -21.14
C GLN A 67 1.98 -1.46 -22.43
N ALA A 68 1.52 -0.44 -23.17
CA ALA A 68 2.17 0.07 -24.37
C ALA A 68 3.33 1.05 -24.10
N MET A 69 3.50 1.51 -22.84
CA MET A 69 4.60 2.42 -22.49
C MET A 69 5.95 1.70 -22.49
N LYS A 70 7.02 2.42 -22.84
CA LYS A 70 8.38 1.91 -22.63
C LYS A 70 8.61 1.67 -21.14
N TYR A 71 9.38 0.63 -20.81
CA TYR A 71 9.69 0.26 -19.43
C TYR A 71 10.22 1.41 -18.56
N THR A 72 11.05 2.29 -19.13
CA THR A 72 11.55 3.49 -18.44
C THR A 72 10.43 4.47 -18.07
N ASP A 73 9.43 4.60 -18.95
CA ASP A 73 8.30 5.50 -18.77
C ASP A 73 7.30 4.91 -17.79
N ILE A 74 7.09 3.58 -17.81
CA ILE A 74 6.32 2.87 -16.77
C ILE A 74 6.94 3.15 -15.40
N ARG A 75 8.26 2.94 -15.24
CA ARG A 75 8.96 3.21 -13.98
C ARG A 75 8.77 4.66 -13.53
N ARG A 76 8.94 5.63 -14.44
CA ARG A 76 8.77 7.05 -14.13
C ARG A 76 7.34 7.38 -13.73
N HIS A 77 6.36 6.89 -14.49
CA HIS A 77 4.94 7.11 -14.25
C HIS A 77 4.52 6.60 -12.86
N VAL A 78 4.87 5.36 -12.56
CA VAL A 78 4.56 4.70 -11.28
C VAL A 78 5.27 5.41 -10.12
N GLN A 79 6.57 5.75 -10.25
CA GLN A 79 7.27 6.51 -9.21
C GLN A 79 6.61 7.86 -8.92
N ASN A 80 6.25 8.60 -9.98
CA ASN A 80 5.64 9.92 -9.84
C ASN A 80 4.26 9.83 -9.19
N HIS A 81 3.45 8.84 -9.59
CA HIS A 81 2.14 8.61 -8.97
C HIS A 81 2.27 8.38 -7.46
N PHE A 82 3.18 7.51 -7.04
CA PHE A 82 3.33 7.20 -5.63
C PHE A 82 4.01 8.30 -4.83
N ARG A 83 4.99 9.01 -5.39
CA ARG A 83 5.56 10.21 -4.73
C ARG A 83 4.49 11.25 -4.45
N LYS A 84 3.61 11.52 -5.42
CA LYS A 84 2.48 12.44 -5.25
C LYS A 84 1.50 11.97 -4.17
N ARG A 85 1.08 10.69 -4.18
CA ARG A 85 0.21 10.13 -3.13
C ARG A 85 0.86 10.19 -1.75
N LEU A 86 2.13 9.83 -1.63
CA LEU A 86 2.85 9.86 -0.35
C LEU A 86 2.95 11.29 0.19
N ALA A 87 3.27 12.26 -0.68
CA ALA A 87 3.31 13.68 -0.31
C ALA A 87 1.93 14.17 0.14
N SER A 88 0.87 13.83 -0.59
CA SER A 88 -0.51 14.19 -0.23
C SER A 88 -0.93 13.60 1.12
N PHE A 89 -0.60 12.33 1.37
CA PHE A 89 -0.87 11.67 2.64
C PHE A 89 -0.12 12.34 3.80
N LYS A 90 1.17 12.63 3.61
CA LYS A 90 1.97 13.34 4.62
C LYS A 90 1.40 14.73 4.92
N LYS A 91 0.97 15.47 3.90
CA LYS A 91 0.30 16.76 4.08
C LYS A 91 -1.00 16.60 4.88
N HIS A 92 -1.84 15.62 4.54
CA HIS A 92 -3.08 15.36 5.29
C HIS A 92 -2.81 15.04 6.76
N VAL A 93 -1.81 14.20 7.06
CA VAL A 93 -1.44 13.88 8.44
C VAL A 93 -0.86 15.08 9.18
N ALA A 94 -0.11 15.96 8.50
CA ALA A 94 0.42 17.18 9.11
C ALA A 94 -0.69 18.20 9.42
N THR A 95 -1.68 18.34 8.53
CA THR A 95 -2.78 19.30 8.68
C THR A 95 -3.88 18.82 9.63
N ALA A 96 -4.24 17.53 9.59
CA ALA A 96 -5.33 16.96 10.39
C ALA A 96 -4.88 16.43 11.76
N GLY A 97 -3.57 16.45 12.04
CA GLY A 97 -2.98 15.67 13.14
C GLY A 97 -3.02 14.15 12.86
N PRO A 98 -2.62 13.30 13.83
CA PRO A 98 -2.93 11.86 13.77
C PRO A 98 -4.40 11.67 13.41
N ILE A 99 -4.77 10.62 12.64
CA ILE A 99 -6.18 10.31 12.34
C ILE A 99 -6.94 10.45 13.65
N SER A 100 -7.88 11.41 13.71
CA SER A 100 -8.54 11.76 14.95
C SER A 100 -9.04 10.48 15.59
N ASP A 101 -8.74 10.35 16.88
CA ASP A 101 -8.97 9.14 17.65
C ASP A 101 -10.46 8.71 17.55
N ASP A 102 -11.36 9.68 17.30
CA ASP A 102 -12.78 9.48 16.99
C ASP A 102 -13.08 8.74 15.68
N ARG A 103 -12.32 8.96 14.58
CA ARG A 103 -12.52 8.14 13.37
C ARG A 103 -12.04 6.71 13.57
N VAL A 104 -10.96 6.52 14.34
CA VAL A 104 -10.46 5.18 14.67
C VAL A 104 -11.47 4.48 15.58
N ARG A 105 -11.99 5.17 16.59
CA ARG A 105 -13.07 4.68 17.47
C ARG A 105 -14.34 4.35 16.70
N GLY A 106 -14.80 5.23 15.81
CA GLY A 106 -15.98 4.99 14.98
C GLY A 106 -15.83 3.78 14.09
N LEU A 107 -14.65 3.60 13.47
CA LEU A 107 -14.37 2.41 12.66
C LEU A 107 -14.29 1.13 13.52
N GLN A 108 -13.68 1.19 14.71
CA GLN A 108 -13.66 0.07 15.65
C GLN A 108 -15.05 -0.32 16.15
N ALA A 109 -15.93 0.66 16.38
CA ALA A 109 -17.32 0.42 16.76
C ALA A 109 -18.10 -0.28 15.64
N VAL A 110 -17.91 0.14 14.39
CA VAL A 110 -18.51 -0.52 13.21
C VAL A 110 -17.99 -1.95 13.05
N ILE A 111 -16.67 -2.17 13.22
CA ILE A 111 -16.08 -3.52 13.15
C ILE A 111 -16.65 -4.43 14.24
N ARG A 112 -16.71 -3.96 15.49
CA ARG A 112 -17.31 -4.75 16.59
C ARG A 112 -18.77 -5.07 16.35
N ALA A 113 -19.55 -4.12 15.84
CA ALA A 113 -20.96 -4.34 15.51
C ALA A 113 -21.12 -5.41 14.42
N ALA A 114 -20.27 -5.37 13.38
CA ALA A 114 -20.27 -6.39 12.33
C ALA A 114 -19.82 -7.77 12.83
N GLU A 115 -18.90 -7.83 13.81
CA GLU A 115 -18.47 -9.08 14.45
C GLU A 115 -19.57 -9.65 15.37
N SER A 116 -20.34 -8.82 16.09
CA SER A 116 -21.46 -9.27 16.93
C SER A 116 -22.67 -9.77 16.12
N ASP A 117 -22.91 -9.21 14.93
CA ASP A 117 -23.98 -9.67 14.03
C ASP A 117 -23.68 -11.07 13.47
N GLN A 118 -22.41 -11.48 13.38
CA GLN A 118 -22.02 -12.83 12.94
C GLN A 118 -22.27 -13.90 14.00
N GLU A 119 -22.16 -13.60 15.30
CA GLU A 119 -22.41 -14.57 16.37
C GLU A 119 -23.90 -14.89 16.53
N THR A 120 -24.78 -13.94 16.20
CA THR A 120 -26.24 -14.11 16.32
C THR A 120 -26.80 -15.13 15.32
N PHE A 121 -26.15 -15.34 14.17
CA PHE A 121 -26.61 -16.28 13.15
C PHE A 121 -26.21 -17.75 13.42
N VAL A 122 -25.29 -18.01 14.36
CA VAL A 122 -24.79 -19.36 14.66
C VAL A 122 -25.53 -20.04 15.81
N SER A 123 -26.40 -19.31 16.54
CA SER A 123 -26.99 -19.79 17.80
C SER A 123 -28.50 -20.11 17.76
N THR A 124 -29.12 -20.36 16.60
CA THR A 124 -30.45 -21.00 16.58
C THR A 124 -30.32 -22.51 16.79
N PRO A 125 -30.77 -23.07 17.93
CA PRO A 125 -30.84 -24.51 18.10
C PRO A 125 -32.06 -25.05 17.33
N THR A 126 -31.88 -26.18 16.65
CA THR A 126 -32.95 -26.96 16.02
C THR A 126 -33.66 -27.82 17.06
#